data_AF-A0A3P6UAU9-F1
#
_entry.id   AF-A0A3P6UAU9-F1
#
_cell.length_a   1.000
_cell.length_b   1.000
_cell.length_c   1.000
_cell.angle_alpha   90.00
_cell.angle_beta   90.00
_cell.angle_gamma   90.00
#
_symmetry.space_group_name_H-M   'P 1'
#
loop_
_entity.id
_entity.type
_entity.pdbx_description
1 polymer ?
#
loop_
_entity_poly.entity_id
_entity_poly.type
_entity_poly.pdbx_seq_one_letter_code
_entity_poly.pdbx_strand_id
1 'polypeptide(L)'
;MNGRGKANGAVGDQTFSKFLFNKDKGTCLGRTAKSWVQILAFYLVFYSLLIAFWIGCLAIFLSTLDDKVPRYYGKGTIIGVNPGVGYQPWLLDDPDSTLIRFNLQDKSSYQKYVDTLDKYLSKYSNLTATRECVGNESNAQLLMDGNGETENLAKDNIIESCRFELSEFTKAGCGKDTDYGFSEGKPCVILTLNRLIGWMPIDYARDSVPEIIKGRYKPNFITLKCDGTSDIDKEHLGDVKYIPEAGIDGKYYPYAVMPNYQQPFAMIKFNNLPRNKVVLVECRAYAQNVEIDITSKLGMVNFELMVENIEPEKSTEQSQ
;
A
#
# COMPACT_ATOMS: atom_id res chain seq x y z
N MET A 1 76.84 -29.68 22.29
CA MET A 1 77.09 -28.31 21.77
C MET A 1 76.22 -28.10 20.55
N ASN A 2 75.39 -27.05 20.61
CA ASN A 2 74.71 -26.30 19.55
C ASN A 2 74.77 -26.87 18.11
N GLY A 3 73.62 -27.11 17.48
CA GLY A 3 73.12 -26.09 16.56
C GLY A 3 71.64 -26.27 16.23
N ARG A 4 70.81 -25.36 16.77
CA ARG A 4 69.44 -25.08 16.34
C ARG A 4 69.44 -24.63 14.87
N GLY A 5 68.62 -25.26 14.04
CA GLY A 5 68.18 -24.74 12.76
C GLY A 5 66.67 -24.95 12.60
N LYS A 6 65.88 -24.02 13.13
CA LYS A 6 64.46 -23.90 12.77
C LYS A 6 64.40 -23.45 11.32
N ALA A 7 63.77 -24.24 10.44
CA ALA A 7 63.25 -23.74 9.16
C ALA A 7 61.72 -23.73 9.27
N ASN A 8 61.22 -22.69 9.93
CA ASN A 8 59.82 -22.29 9.84
C ASN A 8 59.58 -21.63 8.47
N GLY A 9 58.48 -22.02 7.82
CA GLY A 9 57.64 -21.15 6.99
C GLY A 9 58.28 -20.44 5.79
N ALA A 10 58.31 -21.09 4.62
CA ALA A 10 58.41 -20.38 3.33
C ALA A 10 58.01 -21.22 2.08
N VAL A 11 57.31 -22.35 2.23
CA VAL A 11 56.98 -23.23 1.07
C VAL A 11 55.58 -22.94 0.48
N GLY A 12 54.71 -22.25 1.22
CA GLY A 12 53.37 -21.85 0.74
C GLY A 12 53.36 -20.61 -0.17
N ASP A 13 54.09 -19.56 0.22
CA ASP A 13 54.03 -18.25 -0.46
C ASP A 13 54.68 -18.24 -1.84
N GLN A 14 55.78 -18.98 -2.03
CA GLN A 14 56.40 -19.08 -3.35
C GLN A 14 55.50 -19.82 -4.34
N THR A 15 54.63 -20.71 -3.87
CA THR A 15 53.74 -21.50 -4.73
C THR A 15 52.51 -20.69 -5.13
N PHE A 16 51.91 -19.97 -4.18
CA PHE A 16 50.77 -19.10 -4.43
C PHE A 16 51.14 -17.84 -5.23
N SER A 17 52.25 -17.19 -4.91
CA SER A 17 52.75 -16.03 -5.66
C SER A 17 53.16 -16.41 -7.09
N LYS A 18 53.82 -17.56 -7.29
CA LYS A 18 54.11 -18.08 -8.65
C LYS A 18 52.86 -18.56 -9.41
N PHE A 19 51.79 -18.92 -8.70
CA PHE A 19 50.49 -19.23 -9.30
C PHE A 19 49.78 -17.97 -9.78
N LEU A 20 49.77 -16.90 -8.96
CA LEU A 20 49.23 -15.59 -9.31
C LEU A 20 49.98 -14.99 -10.50
N PHE A 21 51.31 -14.97 -10.48
CA PHE A 21 52.13 -14.41 -11.56
C PHE A 21 53.47 -15.15 -11.72
N ASN A 22 53.65 -15.81 -12.86
CA ASN A 22 54.89 -16.49 -13.21
C ASN A 22 55.62 -15.73 -14.33
N LYS A 23 56.70 -15.03 -13.96
CA LYS A 23 57.52 -14.24 -14.88
C LYS A 23 58.27 -15.10 -15.91
N ASP A 24 58.65 -16.33 -15.55
CA ASP A 24 59.45 -17.22 -16.41
C ASP A 24 58.63 -17.85 -17.54
N LYS A 25 57.35 -18.12 -17.30
CA LYS A 25 56.41 -18.67 -18.29
C LYS A 25 55.45 -17.63 -18.89
N GLY A 26 55.50 -16.39 -18.41
CA GLY A 26 54.58 -15.31 -18.81
C GLY A 26 53.11 -15.63 -18.53
N THR A 27 52.82 -16.37 -17.45
CA THR A 27 51.46 -16.80 -17.09
C THR A 27 50.95 -16.07 -15.85
N CYS A 28 49.70 -15.62 -15.89
CA CYS A 28 48.97 -15.04 -14.76
C CYS A 28 47.83 -15.99 -14.38
N LEU A 29 47.65 -16.30 -13.08
CA LEU A 29 46.65 -17.25 -12.59
C LEU A 29 46.66 -18.60 -13.34
N GLY A 30 47.87 -19.08 -13.65
CA GLY A 30 48.08 -20.35 -14.37
C GLY A 30 47.78 -20.33 -15.88
N ARG A 31 47.48 -19.19 -16.51
CA ARG A 31 47.23 -19.08 -17.97
C ARG A 31 48.07 -18.00 -18.65
N THR A 32 48.37 -18.18 -19.93
CA THR A 32 49.10 -17.18 -20.74
C THR A 32 48.19 -15.98 -21.06
N ALA A 33 48.78 -14.80 -21.30
CA ALA A 33 48.02 -13.60 -21.71
C ALA A 33 47.15 -13.84 -22.95
N LYS A 34 47.65 -14.61 -23.93
CA LYS A 34 46.88 -15.03 -25.11
C LYS A 34 45.63 -15.85 -24.74
N SER A 35 45.76 -16.78 -23.80
CA SER A 35 44.63 -17.58 -23.32
C SER A 35 43.62 -16.72 -22.57
N TRP A 36 44.07 -15.77 -21.75
CA TRP A 36 43.19 -14.81 -21.08
C TRP A 36 42.38 -13.95 -22.07
N VAL A 37 43.02 -13.39 -23.10
CA VAL A 37 42.34 -12.63 -24.14
C VAL A 37 41.35 -13.49 -24.91
N GLN A 38 41.70 -14.73 -25.25
CA GLN A 38 40.79 -15.66 -25.93
C GLN A 38 39.57 -16.03 -25.07
N ILE A 39 39.77 -16.27 -23.77
CA ILE A 39 38.69 -16.55 -22.83
C ILE A 39 37.78 -15.34 -22.68
N LEU A 40 38.36 -14.15 -22.50
CA LEU A 40 37.59 -12.91 -22.37
C LEU A 40 36.78 -12.63 -23.63
N ALA A 41 37.39 -12.77 -24.81
CA ALA A 41 36.70 -12.60 -26.09
C ALA A 41 35.57 -13.63 -26.27
N PHE A 42 35.80 -14.89 -25.91
CA PHE A 42 34.76 -15.93 -25.91
C PHE A 42 33.59 -15.55 -25.01
N TYR A 43 33.85 -15.18 -23.75
CA TYR A 43 32.79 -14.81 -22.82
C TYR A 43 32.07 -13.54 -23.23
N LEU A 44 32.75 -12.55 -23.80
CA LEU A 44 32.10 -11.35 -24.34
C LEU A 44 31.09 -11.73 -25.42
N VAL A 45 31.49 -12.49 -26.44
CA VAL A 45 30.58 -12.91 -27.51
C VAL A 45 29.46 -13.81 -26.97
N PHE A 46 29.79 -14.78 -26.14
CA PHE A 46 28.84 -15.72 -25.57
C PHE A 46 27.77 -15.00 -24.73
N TYR A 47 28.17 -14.11 -23.81
CA TYR A 47 27.22 -13.37 -22.99
C TYR A 47 26.45 -12.32 -23.80
N SER A 48 27.03 -11.71 -24.83
CA SER A 48 26.28 -10.84 -25.74
C SER A 48 25.15 -11.59 -26.46
N LEU A 49 25.42 -12.80 -26.96
CA LEU A 49 24.40 -13.65 -27.60
C LEU A 49 23.35 -14.12 -26.59
N LEU A 50 23.77 -14.49 -25.37
CA LEU A 50 22.86 -14.91 -24.31
C LEU A 50 21.92 -13.78 -23.87
N ILE A 51 22.45 -12.56 -23.71
CA ILE A 51 21.66 -11.36 -23.39
C ILE A 51 20.68 -11.08 -24.52
N ALA A 52 21.12 -11.13 -25.78
CA ALA A 52 20.23 -10.91 -26.93
C ALA A 52 19.09 -11.94 -26.99
N PHE A 53 19.40 -13.22 -26.75
CA PHE A 53 18.39 -14.27 -26.68
C PHE A 53 17.38 -14.04 -25.54
N TRP A 54 17.87 -13.67 -24.35
CA TRP A 54 17.01 -13.37 -23.21
C TRP A 54 16.11 -12.15 -23.47
N ILE A 55 16.66 -11.07 -24.04
CA ILE A 55 15.88 -9.88 -24.43
C ILE A 55 14.81 -10.26 -25.46
N GLY A 56 15.14 -11.10 -26.45
CA GLY A 56 14.18 -11.59 -27.43
C GLY A 56 13.03 -12.37 -26.79
N CYS A 57 13.35 -13.29 -25.87
CA CYS A 57 12.34 -14.04 -25.11
C CYS A 57 11.45 -13.12 -24.26
N LEU A 58 12.06 -12.14 -23.57
CA LEU A 58 11.33 -11.18 -22.76
C LEU A 58 10.42 -10.29 -23.62
N ALA A 59 10.89 -9.83 -24.78
CA ALA A 59 10.10 -9.01 -25.69
C ALA A 59 8.86 -9.76 -26.22
N ILE A 60 9.02 -11.03 -26.61
CA ILE A 60 7.89 -11.88 -27.01
C ILE A 60 6.92 -12.04 -25.84
N PHE A 61 7.42 -12.34 -24.64
CA PHE A 61 6.57 -12.46 -23.45
C PHE A 61 5.78 -11.17 -23.18
N LEU A 62 6.44 -10.01 -23.18
CA LEU A 62 5.79 -8.71 -22.96
C LEU A 62 4.76 -8.40 -24.06
N SER A 63 4.99 -8.80 -25.31
CA SER A 63 3.98 -8.63 -26.38
C SER A 63 2.73 -9.51 -26.23
N THR A 64 2.74 -10.49 -25.32
CA THR A 64 1.56 -11.32 -25.01
C THR A 64 0.77 -10.82 -23.82
N LEU A 65 1.20 -9.74 -23.17
CA LEU A 65 0.52 -9.13 -22.05
C LEU A 65 -0.32 -7.93 -22.52
N ASP A 66 -1.47 -7.75 -21.89
CA ASP A 66 -2.20 -6.49 -21.98
C ASP A 66 -1.60 -5.50 -20.97
N ASP A 67 -1.29 -4.28 -21.41
CA ASP A 67 -0.75 -3.22 -20.56
C ASP A 67 -1.79 -2.68 -19.55
N LYS A 68 -3.08 -2.91 -19.79
CA LYS A 68 -4.18 -2.34 -19.00
C LYS A 68 -4.63 -3.27 -17.90
N VAL A 69 -4.75 -4.58 -18.16
CA VAL A 69 -5.30 -5.55 -17.22
C VAL A 69 -4.31 -6.68 -16.94
N PRO A 70 -4.15 -7.11 -15.67
CA PRO A 70 -3.34 -8.27 -15.36
C PRO A 70 -3.93 -9.52 -16.03
N ARG A 71 -3.08 -10.46 -16.45
CA ARG A 71 -3.53 -11.69 -17.10
C ARG A 71 -4.29 -12.64 -16.16
N TYR A 72 -3.97 -12.61 -14.87
CA TYR A 72 -4.57 -13.46 -13.86
C TYR A 72 -5.11 -12.59 -12.71
N TYR A 73 -6.42 -12.39 -12.69
CA TYR A 73 -7.16 -11.77 -11.58
C TYR A 73 -8.45 -12.55 -11.29
N GLY A 74 -9.03 -12.35 -10.11
CA GLY A 74 -10.28 -12.99 -9.72
C GLY A 74 -10.08 -14.36 -9.04
N LYS A 75 -11.15 -15.17 -9.03
CA LYS A 75 -11.24 -16.38 -8.21
C LYS A 75 -10.24 -17.44 -8.67
N GLY A 76 -9.43 -17.95 -7.74
CA GLY A 76 -8.40 -18.96 -8.01
C GLY A 76 -7.05 -18.39 -8.46
N THR A 77 -6.89 -17.07 -8.46
CA THR A 77 -5.60 -16.40 -8.73
C THR A 77 -4.89 -16.01 -7.44
N ILE A 78 -3.58 -15.74 -7.51
CA ILE A 78 -2.76 -15.29 -6.35
C ILE A 78 -3.28 -13.97 -5.78
N ILE A 79 -3.86 -13.11 -6.62
CA ILE A 79 -4.46 -11.83 -6.22
C ILE A 79 -5.72 -12.05 -5.37
N GLY A 80 -6.43 -13.16 -5.61
CA GLY A 80 -7.65 -13.52 -4.90
C GLY A 80 -8.85 -12.64 -5.26
N VAL A 81 -9.91 -12.78 -4.45
CA VAL A 81 -11.19 -12.04 -4.60
C VAL A 81 -11.57 -11.29 -3.33
N ASN A 82 -10.75 -11.37 -2.29
CA ASN A 82 -11.04 -10.76 -1.00
C ASN A 82 -10.22 -9.48 -0.86
N PRO A 83 -10.86 -8.29 -0.89
CA PRO A 83 -10.13 -7.03 -0.78
C PRO A 83 -9.59 -6.83 0.64
N GLY A 84 -8.32 -6.42 0.72
CA GLY A 84 -7.74 -5.89 1.96
C GLY A 84 -8.28 -4.49 2.28
N VAL A 85 -8.12 -4.08 3.54
CA VAL A 85 -8.40 -2.71 3.97
C VAL A 85 -7.07 -1.96 4.12
N GLY A 86 -7.01 -0.73 3.63
CA GLY A 86 -5.89 0.18 3.82
C GLY A 86 -6.32 1.42 4.58
N TYR A 87 -5.38 2.07 5.27
CA TYR A 87 -5.64 3.31 5.98
C TYR A 87 -4.72 4.45 5.51
N GLN A 88 -5.14 5.69 5.74
CA GLN A 88 -4.31 6.90 5.58
C GLN A 88 -4.62 7.88 6.71
N PRO A 89 -3.64 8.65 7.21
CA PRO A 89 -2.30 8.81 6.66
C PRO A 89 -1.30 7.75 7.13
N TRP A 90 -0.55 7.19 6.19
CA TRP A 90 0.63 6.36 6.44
C TRP A 90 1.88 7.08 5.92
N LEU A 91 2.93 7.13 6.74
CA LEU A 91 4.14 7.88 6.43
C LEU A 91 5.16 6.97 5.73
N LEU A 92 5.68 7.42 4.58
CA LEU A 92 6.69 6.67 3.83
C LEU A 92 8.06 6.64 4.53
N ASP A 93 8.36 7.64 5.35
CA ASP A 93 9.66 7.79 6.01
C ASP A 93 9.89 6.74 7.12
N ASP A 94 8.82 6.07 7.57
CA ASP A 94 8.86 5.00 8.57
C ASP A 94 7.94 3.85 8.14
N PRO A 95 8.39 3.02 7.17
CA PRO A 95 7.51 2.05 6.53
C PRO A 95 7.13 0.88 7.44
N ASP A 96 7.91 0.61 8.48
CA ASP A 96 7.68 -0.49 9.42
C ASP A 96 6.73 -0.07 10.56
N SER A 97 6.46 1.23 10.70
CA SER A 97 5.60 1.77 11.75
C SER A 97 4.19 2.04 11.25
N THR A 98 3.22 1.53 11.99
CA THR A 98 1.80 1.87 11.80
C THR A 98 1.32 2.98 12.72
N LEU A 99 2.24 3.63 13.45
CA LEU A 99 1.92 4.59 14.51
C LEU A 99 1.68 6.00 13.97
N ILE A 100 0.47 6.50 14.21
CA ILE A 100 0.11 7.91 14.07
C ILE A 100 0.31 8.58 15.44
N ARG A 101 1.48 9.19 15.61
CA ARG A 101 1.88 9.90 16.84
C ARG A 101 2.11 11.38 16.57
N PHE A 102 1.41 12.22 17.31
CA PHE A 102 1.55 13.67 17.23
C PHE A 102 1.23 14.35 18.56
N ASN A 103 1.74 15.57 18.72
CA ASN A 103 1.59 16.39 19.91
C ASN A 103 0.76 17.64 19.61
N LEU A 104 -0.23 17.93 20.45
CA LEU A 104 -1.11 19.09 20.30
C LEU A 104 -0.41 20.42 20.52
N GLN A 105 0.66 20.43 21.30
CA GLN A 105 1.44 21.64 21.57
C GLN A 105 2.44 21.96 20.46
N ASP A 106 2.65 21.04 19.51
CA ASP A 106 3.59 21.19 18.41
C ASP A 106 2.89 20.95 17.07
N LYS A 107 2.60 22.04 16.35
CA LYS A 107 1.98 21.99 15.03
C LYS A 107 2.80 21.18 14.02
N SER A 108 4.13 21.25 14.11
CA SER A 108 5.00 20.52 13.17
C SER A 108 4.85 19.00 13.30
N SER A 109 4.51 18.52 14.50
CA SER A 109 4.33 17.09 14.78
C SER A 109 3.19 16.46 13.98
N TYR A 110 2.08 17.17 13.76
CA TYR A 110 0.94 16.66 12.99
C TYR A 110 0.90 17.14 11.54
N GLN A 111 1.66 18.18 11.18
CA GLN A 111 1.69 18.71 9.82
C GLN A 111 2.05 17.65 8.77
N LYS A 112 2.99 16.74 9.09
CA LYS A 112 3.35 15.61 8.21
C LYS A 112 2.17 14.71 7.83
N TYR A 113 1.22 14.50 8.74
CA TYR A 113 0.01 13.72 8.49
C TYR A 113 -1.00 14.51 7.66
N VAL A 114 -1.15 15.81 7.94
CA VAL A 114 -1.99 16.73 7.17
C VAL A 114 -1.51 16.82 5.71
N ASP A 115 -0.20 16.97 5.50
CA ASP A 115 0.40 17.05 4.16
C ASP A 115 0.24 15.74 3.39
N THR A 116 0.33 14.60 4.08
CA THR A 116 0.09 13.28 3.51
C THR A 116 -1.37 13.13 3.06
N LEU A 117 -2.33 13.57 3.88
CA LEU A 117 -3.74 13.57 3.54
C LEU A 117 -4.06 14.53 2.38
N ASP A 118 -3.49 15.73 2.39
CA ASP A 118 -3.62 16.70 1.29
C ASP A 118 -3.14 16.13 -0.03
N LYS A 119 -1.94 15.49 -0.03
CA LYS A 119 -1.39 14.83 -1.21
C LYS A 119 -2.30 13.69 -1.66
N TYR A 120 -2.75 12.85 -0.73
CA TYR A 120 -3.65 11.72 -1.02
C TYR A 120 -4.98 12.17 -1.63
N LEU A 121 -5.55 13.27 -1.12
CA LEU A 121 -6.85 13.80 -1.52
C LEU A 121 -6.79 14.73 -2.75
N SER A 122 -5.61 15.20 -3.14
CA SER A 122 -5.44 16.10 -4.30
C SER A 122 -6.09 15.59 -5.59
N LYS A 123 -6.06 14.27 -5.83
CA LYS A 123 -6.63 13.63 -7.03
C LYS A 123 -8.15 13.81 -7.18
N TYR A 124 -8.89 13.97 -6.08
CA TYR A 124 -10.36 14.08 -6.13
C TYR A 124 -10.83 15.44 -6.65
N SER A 125 -9.93 16.43 -6.75
CA SER A 125 -10.20 17.70 -7.43
C SER A 125 -10.25 17.58 -8.96
N ASN A 126 -9.67 16.50 -9.53
CA ASN A 126 -9.70 16.27 -10.97
C ASN A 126 -11.02 15.58 -11.37
N LEU A 127 -11.85 16.31 -12.11
CA LEU A 127 -13.16 15.86 -12.57
C LEU A 127 -13.16 15.23 -13.97
N THR A 128 -12.00 15.16 -14.63
CA THR A 128 -11.86 14.57 -15.98
C THR A 128 -12.25 13.10 -15.96
N ALA A 129 -13.01 12.62 -16.95
CA ALA A 129 -13.48 11.23 -17.02
C ALA A 129 -14.26 10.78 -15.76
N THR A 130 -15.01 11.72 -15.15
CA THR A 130 -15.92 11.42 -14.04
C THR A 130 -17.32 11.96 -14.33
N ARG A 131 -18.34 11.20 -13.93
CA ARG A 131 -19.74 11.57 -14.00
C ARG A 131 -20.39 11.58 -12.63
N GLU A 132 -21.42 12.40 -12.46
CA GLU A 132 -22.27 12.31 -11.28
C GLU A 132 -23.15 11.06 -11.38
N CYS A 133 -23.23 10.27 -10.31
CA CYS A 133 -24.04 9.06 -10.25
C CYS A 133 -25.21 9.29 -9.31
N VAL A 134 -26.43 9.32 -9.86
CA VAL A 134 -27.67 9.62 -9.13
C VAL A 134 -28.59 8.42 -9.04
N GLY A 135 -29.36 8.32 -7.95
CA GLY A 135 -30.31 7.22 -7.74
C GLY A 135 -29.62 5.86 -7.73
N ASN A 136 -29.98 5.01 -8.70
CA ASN A 136 -29.47 3.64 -8.84
C ASN A 136 -28.29 3.53 -9.83
N GLU A 137 -27.75 4.65 -10.29
CA GLU A 137 -26.58 4.65 -11.16
C GLU A 137 -25.32 4.20 -10.42
N SER A 138 -24.51 3.38 -11.10
CA SER A 138 -23.27 2.85 -10.56
C SER A 138 -22.27 2.56 -11.66
N ASN A 139 -21.02 2.32 -11.28
CA ASN A 139 -19.99 1.83 -12.21
C ASN A 139 -20.32 0.43 -12.76
N ALA A 140 -21.23 -0.34 -12.14
CA ALA A 140 -21.63 -1.65 -12.64
C ALA A 140 -22.29 -1.57 -14.03
N GLN A 141 -22.96 -0.45 -14.33
CA GLN A 141 -23.57 -0.19 -15.64
C GLN A 141 -22.52 -0.08 -16.77
N LEU A 142 -21.25 0.17 -16.43
CA LEU A 142 -20.15 0.30 -17.39
C LEU A 142 -19.56 -1.06 -17.80
N LEU A 143 -19.88 -2.14 -17.08
CA LEU A 143 -19.42 -3.50 -17.34
C LEU A 143 -20.62 -4.39 -17.70
N MET A 144 -21.00 -4.42 -18.97
CA MET A 144 -22.19 -5.15 -19.42
C MET A 144 -22.03 -6.69 -19.45
N ASP A 145 -20.81 -7.24 -19.31
CA ASP A 145 -20.58 -8.68 -19.49
C ASP A 145 -19.83 -9.38 -18.34
N GLY A 146 -19.64 -8.75 -17.17
CA GLY A 146 -18.97 -9.37 -16.02
C GLY A 146 -17.48 -9.71 -16.22
N ASN A 147 -16.97 -9.56 -17.44
CA ASN A 147 -15.57 -9.56 -17.78
C ASN A 147 -15.07 -8.13 -17.54
N GLY A 148 -13.91 -7.97 -16.90
CA GLY A 148 -13.28 -6.65 -16.69
C GLY A 148 -12.83 -5.94 -17.97
N GLU A 149 -13.27 -6.43 -19.12
CA GLU A 149 -12.98 -5.92 -20.44
C GLU A 149 -14.15 -5.04 -20.90
N THR A 150 -13.84 -3.79 -21.16
CA THR A 150 -14.75 -2.81 -21.75
C THR A 150 -14.85 -3.06 -23.26
N GLU A 151 -15.22 -4.28 -23.68
CA GLU A 151 -15.22 -4.66 -25.10
C GLU A 151 -16.27 -3.90 -25.93
N ASN A 152 -17.22 -3.20 -25.29
CA ASN A 152 -18.25 -2.42 -25.98
C ASN A 152 -18.35 -0.95 -25.52
N LEU A 153 -17.28 -0.34 -25.02
CA LEU A 153 -17.22 1.13 -24.94
C LEU A 153 -16.67 1.63 -26.27
N ALA A 154 -17.62 2.12 -27.09
CA ALA A 154 -17.41 2.67 -28.43
C ALA A 154 -16.04 3.34 -28.54
N LYS A 155 -15.30 3.00 -29.61
CA LYS A 155 -13.91 3.39 -29.91
C LYS A 155 -13.58 4.90 -29.80
N ASP A 156 -14.58 5.75 -29.53
CA ASP A 156 -14.49 7.21 -29.42
C ASP A 156 -15.04 7.81 -28.09
N ASN A 157 -15.59 7.04 -27.14
CA ASN A 157 -16.13 7.59 -25.88
C ASN A 157 -15.29 7.19 -24.66
N ILE A 158 -14.85 8.20 -23.91
CA ILE A 158 -14.12 8.03 -22.64
C ILE A 158 -15.07 7.43 -21.60
N ILE A 159 -14.61 6.40 -20.88
CA ILE A 159 -15.37 5.80 -19.77
C ILE A 159 -15.36 6.76 -18.59
N GLU A 160 -16.54 7.21 -18.17
CA GLU A 160 -16.68 8.11 -17.04
C GLU A 160 -17.06 7.36 -15.77
N SER A 161 -16.16 7.38 -14.78
CA SER A 161 -16.40 6.75 -13.48
C SER A 161 -17.26 7.64 -12.57
N CYS A 162 -17.99 7.03 -11.63
CA CYS A 162 -18.73 7.79 -10.61
C CYS A 162 -17.80 8.72 -9.81
N ARG A 163 -18.13 10.01 -9.78
CA ARG A 163 -17.41 11.05 -9.04
C ARG A 163 -17.57 10.89 -7.53
N PHE A 164 -16.46 10.95 -6.82
CA PHE A 164 -16.38 10.85 -5.36
C PHE A 164 -16.25 12.25 -4.74
N GLU A 165 -17.26 12.67 -4.00
CA GLU A 165 -17.37 14.02 -3.43
C GLU A 165 -16.80 14.08 -2.02
N LEU A 166 -16.00 15.11 -1.73
CA LEU A 166 -15.37 15.29 -0.41
C LEU A 166 -16.22 16.08 0.60
N SER A 167 -17.34 16.65 0.15
CA SER A 167 -18.10 17.64 0.93
C SER A 167 -18.64 17.11 2.26
N GLU A 168 -18.97 15.82 2.36
CA GLU A 168 -19.46 15.20 3.60
C GLU A 168 -18.37 15.15 4.68
N PHE A 169 -17.12 14.90 4.29
CA PHE A 169 -15.98 14.84 5.20
C PHE A 169 -15.63 16.23 5.75
N THR A 170 -15.64 17.24 4.89
CA THR A 170 -15.44 18.64 5.30
C THR A 170 -16.50 19.06 6.31
N LYS A 171 -17.79 18.78 6.05
CA LYS A 171 -18.90 19.09 6.98
C LYS A 171 -18.76 18.37 8.32
N ALA A 172 -18.10 17.22 8.37
CA ALA A 172 -17.85 16.47 9.59
C ALA A 172 -16.60 16.94 10.38
N GLY A 173 -15.91 17.98 9.90
CA GLY A 173 -14.65 18.46 10.48
C GLY A 173 -13.50 17.48 10.25
N CYS A 174 -13.48 16.84 9.08
CA CYS A 174 -12.38 16.05 8.55
C CYS A 174 -11.90 16.64 7.21
N GLY A 175 -11.99 17.96 7.08
CA GLY A 175 -11.54 18.70 5.91
C GLY A 175 -10.17 19.34 6.13
N LYS A 176 -9.59 19.85 5.05
CA LYS A 176 -8.33 20.61 5.07
C LYS A 176 -8.39 21.86 5.95
N ASP A 177 -9.57 22.47 6.06
CA ASP A 177 -9.85 23.66 6.88
C ASP A 177 -9.70 23.41 8.40
N THR A 178 -9.80 22.14 8.82
CA THR A 178 -9.71 21.72 10.22
C THR A 178 -8.46 20.88 10.49
N ASP A 179 -7.46 20.92 9.60
CA ASP A 179 -6.28 20.04 9.64
C ASP A 179 -6.69 18.56 9.83
N TYR A 180 -7.80 18.13 9.21
CA TYR A 180 -8.38 16.79 9.37
C TYR A 180 -8.61 16.37 10.84
N GLY A 181 -8.88 17.34 11.72
CA GLY A 181 -9.10 17.14 13.15
C GLY A 181 -7.83 16.92 13.98
N PHE A 182 -6.64 16.93 13.38
CA PHE A 182 -5.37 16.76 14.10
C PHE A 182 -5.11 17.90 15.10
N SER A 183 -5.40 19.14 14.71
CA SER A 183 -5.21 20.32 15.57
C SER A 183 -6.05 20.29 16.85
N GLU A 184 -7.21 19.62 16.82
CA GLU A 184 -8.10 19.44 17.98
C GLU A 184 -7.78 18.17 18.79
N GLY A 185 -6.82 17.36 18.33
CA GLY A 185 -6.56 16.03 18.89
C GLY A 185 -7.71 15.06 18.68
N LYS A 186 -8.45 15.25 17.60
CA LYS A 186 -9.55 14.41 17.13
C LYS A 186 -9.32 14.00 15.67
N PRO A 187 -8.22 13.26 15.40
CA PRO A 187 -7.76 13.02 14.05
C PRO A 187 -8.80 12.23 13.24
N CYS A 188 -8.84 12.47 11.94
CA CYS A 188 -9.60 11.69 10.99
C CYS A 188 -8.67 10.76 10.20
N VAL A 189 -8.98 9.47 10.21
CA VAL A 189 -8.24 8.44 9.46
C VAL A 189 -9.12 7.94 8.32
N ILE A 190 -8.59 7.94 7.10
CA ILE A 190 -9.23 7.39 5.91
C ILE A 190 -9.09 5.87 5.94
N LEU A 191 -10.17 5.17 5.59
CA LEU A 191 -10.19 3.74 5.31
C LEU A 191 -10.62 3.49 3.87
N THR A 192 -9.87 2.62 3.18
CA THR A 192 -10.07 2.27 1.77
C THR A 192 -10.06 0.76 1.61
N LEU A 193 -10.72 0.24 0.57
CA LEU A 193 -10.59 -1.16 0.17
C LEU A 193 -9.62 -1.28 -1.01
N ASN A 194 -8.79 -2.31 -1.01
CA ASN A 194 -7.93 -2.64 -2.14
C ASN A 194 -8.74 -2.81 -3.42
N ARG A 195 -8.21 -2.29 -4.53
CA ARG A 195 -8.88 -2.32 -5.84
C ARG A 195 -8.70 -3.69 -6.47
N LEU A 196 -9.80 -4.44 -6.56
CA LEU A 196 -9.86 -5.72 -7.27
C LEU A 196 -10.75 -5.57 -8.50
N ILE A 197 -10.23 -5.92 -9.68
CA ILE A 197 -10.94 -5.75 -10.95
C ILE A 197 -12.21 -6.62 -10.94
N GLY A 198 -13.35 -6.03 -11.30
CA GLY A 198 -14.66 -6.69 -11.32
C GLY A 198 -15.28 -6.91 -9.94
N TRP A 199 -14.58 -6.57 -8.85
CA TRP A 199 -15.11 -6.78 -7.50
C TRP A 199 -16.15 -5.72 -7.14
N MET A 200 -17.29 -6.15 -6.62
CA MET A 200 -18.34 -5.31 -6.05
C MET A 200 -18.87 -5.93 -4.75
N PRO A 201 -19.37 -5.14 -3.80
CA PRO A 201 -19.88 -5.68 -2.54
C PRO A 201 -21.16 -6.51 -2.77
N ILE A 202 -21.26 -7.62 -2.06
CA ILE A 202 -22.49 -8.42 -1.98
C ILE A 202 -23.18 -8.15 -0.65
N ASP A 203 -24.48 -7.87 -0.72
CA ASP A 203 -25.31 -7.62 0.45
C ASP A 203 -25.52 -8.89 1.29
N TYR A 204 -25.57 -8.70 2.61
CA TYR A 204 -26.01 -9.76 3.51
C TYR A 204 -27.50 -10.04 3.31
N ALA A 205 -27.90 -11.30 3.49
CA ALA A 205 -29.31 -11.62 3.71
C ALA A 205 -29.79 -10.94 5.01
N ARG A 206 -31.09 -10.64 5.11
CA ARG A 206 -31.65 -9.84 6.22
C ARG A 206 -31.35 -10.43 7.61
N ASP A 207 -31.29 -11.74 7.71
CA ASP A 207 -31.03 -12.53 8.92
C ASP A 207 -29.54 -12.87 9.11
N SER A 208 -28.69 -12.60 8.11
CA SER A 208 -27.25 -12.89 8.16
C SER A 208 -26.39 -11.65 8.43
N VAL A 209 -26.99 -10.49 8.71
CA VAL A 209 -26.24 -9.26 9.02
C VAL A 209 -25.55 -9.43 10.39
N PRO A 210 -24.22 -9.26 10.49
CA PRO A 210 -23.52 -9.36 11.77
C PRO A 210 -24.01 -8.32 12.78
N GLU A 211 -24.25 -8.76 14.03
CA GLU A 211 -24.84 -7.90 15.07
C GLU A 211 -24.01 -6.63 15.33
N ILE A 212 -22.69 -6.72 15.19
CA ILE A 212 -21.75 -5.59 15.39
C ILE A 212 -21.95 -4.42 14.41
N ILE A 213 -22.50 -4.68 13.21
CA ILE A 213 -22.75 -3.65 12.20
C ILE A 213 -24.24 -3.36 11.99
N LYS A 214 -25.13 -4.15 12.56
CA LYS A 214 -26.57 -4.14 12.27
C LYS A 214 -27.23 -2.76 12.41
N GLY A 215 -26.76 -1.93 13.35
CA GLY A 215 -27.26 -0.57 13.54
C GLY A 215 -26.88 0.43 12.44
N ARG A 216 -25.80 0.17 11.68
CA ARG A 216 -25.31 1.02 10.57
C ARG A 216 -25.38 0.35 9.21
N TYR A 217 -25.74 -0.93 9.15
CA TYR A 217 -25.80 -1.69 7.92
C TYR A 217 -26.84 -1.09 6.97
N LYS A 218 -26.44 -0.91 5.72
CA LYS A 218 -27.29 -0.48 4.63
C LYS A 218 -26.99 -1.34 3.40
N PRO A 219 -28.02 -1.83 2.67
CA PRO A 219 -27.80 -2.51 1.40
C PRO A 219 -27.01 -1.65 0.42
N ASN A 220 -26.18 -2.27 -0.41
CA ASN A 220 -25.23 -1.66 -1.33
C ASN A 220 -24.14 -0.80 -0.65
N PHE A 221 -23.85 -1.02 0.63
CA PHE A 221 -22.74 -0.33 1.32
C PHE A 221 -21.75 -1.35 1.90
N ILE A 222 -20.47 -1.00 1.86
CA ILE A 222 -19.44 -1.69 2.62
C ILE A 222 -19.35 -1.03 4.00
N THR A 223 -19.92 -1.67 5.01
CA THR A 223 -19.88 -1.13 6.36
C THR A 223 -18.51 -1.37 6.98
N LEU A 224 -17.88 -0.30 7.47
CA LEU A 224 -16.60 -0.36 8.18
C LEU A 224 -16.85 -0.26 9.68
N LYS A 225 -16.17 -1.08 10.47
CA LYS A 225 -16.21 -1.02 11.93
C LYS A 225 -14.81 -1.16 12.48
N CYS A 226 -14.43 -0.22 13.34
CA CYS A 226 -13.19 -0.26 14.09
C CYS A 226 -13.46 -0.47 15.57
N ASP A 227 -12.49 -1.13 16.20
CA ASP A 227 -12.49 -1.45 17.61
C ASP A 227 -11.06 -1.47 18.16
N GLY A 228 -10.93 -1.50 19.48
CA GLY A 228 -9.63 -1.72 20.12
C GLY A 228 -9.18 -3.18 20.02
N THR A 229 -7.88 -3.42 19.86
CA THR A 229 -7.34 -4.80 19.77
C THR A 229 -7.44 -5.59 21.08
N SER A 230 -7.41 -4.89 22.22
CA SER A 230 -7.59 -5.43 23.57
C SER A 230 -8.74 -4.72 24.29
N ASP A 231 -9.26 -5.28 25.38
CA ASP A 231 -10.35 -4.63 26.14
C ASP A 231 -9.94 -3.26 26.69
N ILE A 232 -8.65 -3.07 27.00
CA ILE A 232 -8.08 -1.77 27.40
C ILE A 232 -8.13 -0.79 26.22
N ASP A 233 -7.75 -1.23 25.02
CA ASP A 233 -7.83 -0.39 23.82
C ASP A 233 -9.27 -0.03 23.49
N LYS A 234 -10.23 -0.93 23.69
CA LYS A 234 -11.65 -0.65 23.44
C LYS A 234 -12.16 0.46 24.36
N GLU A 235 -11.81 0.39 25.64
CA GLU A 235 -12.15 1.43 26.62
C GLU A 235 -11.49 2.78 26.26
N HIS A 236 -10.21 2.76 25.87
CA HIS A 236 -9.50 3.96 25.45
C HIS A 236 -10.00 4.54 24.13
N LEU A 237 -10.42 3.71 23.18
CA LEU A 237 -10.91 4.15 21.87
C LEU A 237 -12.25 4.87 22.01
N GLY A 238 -13.15 4.31 22.82
CA GLY A 238 -14.49 4.82 23.05
C GLY A 238 -15.31 4.93 21.75
N ASP A 239 -16.21 5.92 21.73
CA ASP A 239 -17.08 6.16 20.58
C ASP A 239 -16.35 6.91 19.45
N VAL A 240 -16.33 6.27 18.29
CA VAL A 240 -15.78 6.82 17.04
C VAL A 240 -16.90 7.18 16.07
N LYS A 241 -16.69 8.25 15.29
CA LYS A 241 -17.66 8.70 14.28
C LYS A 241 -17.25 8.21 12.89
N TYR A 242 -18.14 7.49 12.22
CA TYR A 242 -17.96 7.03 10.84
C TYR A 242 -18.55 8.03 9.85
N ILE A 243 -17.84 8.27 8.75
CA ILE A 243 -18.23 9.22 7.71
C ILE A 243 -17.97 8.55 6.35
N PRO A 244 -19.00 8.26 5.54
CA PRO A 244 -20.42 8.22 5.89
C PRO A 244 -20.71 7.16 6.97
N GLU A 245 -21.83 7.30 7.67
CA GLU A 245 -22.19 6.39 8.78
C GLU A 245 -22.36 4.93 8.32
N ALA A 246 -22.98 4.73 7.15
CA ALA A 246 -23.19 3.41 6.55
C ALA A 246 -21.91 2.77 5.98
N GLY A 247 -20.84 3.55 5.82
CA GLY A 247 -19.58 3.14 5.20
C GLY A 247 -19.48 3.56 3.73
N ILE A 248 -18.78 2.75 2.94
CA ILE A 248 -18.46 3.07 1.55
C ILE A 248 -19.61 2.66 0.64
N ASP A 249 -20.09 3.57 -0.20
CA ASP A 249 -21.17 3.32 -1.15
C ASP A 249 -20.72 2.37 -2.28
N GLY A 250 -21.49 1.32 -2.51
CA GLY A 250 -21.27 0.31 -3.55
C GLY A 250 -21.40 0.86 -4.97
N LYS A 251 -22.02 2.04 -5.18
CA LYS A 251 -22.16 2.64 -6.52
C LYS A 251 -20.82 2.91 -7.23
N TYR A 252 -19.75 3.08 -6.45
CA TYR A 252 -18.40 3.30 -6.96
C TYR A 252 -17.71 2.01 -7.43
N TYR A 253 -18.35 0.86 -7.21
CA TYR A 253 -17.90 -0.45 -7.64
C TYR A 253 -18.74 -0.94 -8.83
N PRO A 254 -18.21 -1.87 -9.63
CA PRO A 254 -16.91 -2.52 -9.53
C PRO A 254 -15.73 -1.64 -9.93
N TYR A 255 -14.54 -2.01 -9.48
CA TYR A 255 -13.32 -1.44 -10.03
C TYR A 255 -13.08 -2.02 -11.43
N ALA A 256 -12.89 -1.14 -12.41
CA ALA A 256 -12.42 -1.46 -13.74
C ALA A 256 -11.28 -0.50 -14.08
N VAL A 257 -10.49 -0.85 -15.11
CA VAL A 257 -9.38 -0.02 -15.58
C VAL A 257 -9.94 1.18 -16.35
N MET A 258 -10.39 2.17 -15.59
CA MET A 258 -11.03 3.38 -16.09
C MET A 258 -10.09 4.59 -15.89
N PRO A 259 -10.05 5.54 -16.84
CA PRO A 259 -9.35 6.80 -16.64
C PRO A 259 -9.85 7.53 -15.39
N ASN A 260 -8.92 8.05 -14.59
CA ASN A 260 -9.21 8.84 -13.39
C ASN A 260 -10.22 8.22 -12.41
N TYR A 261 -10.22 6.89 -12.24
CA TYR A 261 -11.05 6.23 -11.23
C TYR A 261 -10.77 6.77 -9.82
N GLN A 262 -11.77 7.45 -9.26
CA GLN A 262 -11.76 7.98 -7.91
C GLN A 262 -12.22 6.89 -6.93
N GLN A 263 -11.24 6.17 -6.37
CA GLN A 263 -11.51 5.12 -5.38
C GLN A 263 -12.25 5.71 -4.17
N PRO A 264 -13.40 5.14 -3.79
CA PRO A 264 -14.15 5.65 -2.68
C PRO A 264 -13.48 5.27 -1.35
N PHE A 265 -13.77 6.05 -0.32
CA PHE A 265 -13.27 5.79 1.02
C PHE A 265 -14.28 6.24 2.07
N ALA A 266 -14.08 5.79 3.30
CA ALA A 266 -14.73 6.37 4.47
C ALA A 266 -13.67 6.98 5.38
N MET A 267 -14.07 7.85 6.28
CA MET A 267 -13.21 8.36 7.35
C MET A 267 -13.78 7.98 8.70
N ILE A 268 -12.89 7.83 9.66
CA ILE A 268 -13.22 7.64 11.06
C ILE A 268 -12.60 8.78 11.84
N LYS A 269 -13.45 9.50 12.58
CA LYS A 269 -13.05 10.57 13.47
C LYS A 269 -13.04 10.06 14.90
N PHE A 270 -11.88 10.16 15.54
CA PHE A 270 -11.67 9.72 16.92
C PHE A 270 -11.91 10.90 17.86
N ASN A 271 -13.02 10.89 18.61
CA ASN A 271 -13.42 12.07 19.39
C ASN A 271 -12.76 12.15 20.77
N ASN A 272 -12.49 11.00 21.40
CA ASN A 272 -12.17 10.90 22.82
C ASN A 272 -10.90 10.08 23.10
N LEU A 273 -9.82 10.30 22.32
CA LEU A 273 -8.56 9.59 22.54
C LEU A 273 -7.88 10.03 23.85
N PRO A 274 -7.36 9.08 24.66
CA PRO A 274 -6.57 9.42 25.83
C PRO A 274 -5.27 10.11 25.43
N ARG A 275 -4.81 11.04 26.27
CA ARG A 275 -3.55 11.74 26.05
C ARG A 275 -2.38 10.91 26.57
N ASN A 276 -1.24 10.97 25.86
CA ASN A 276 0.02 10.34 26.22
C ASN A 276 -0.08 8.80 26.39
N LYS A 277 -1.02 8.17 25.69
CA LYS A 277 -1.20 6.71 25.64
C LYS A 277 -1.31 6.26 24.19
N VAL A 278 -0.77 5.08 23.90
CA VAL A 278 -0.95 4.41 22.62
C VAL A 278 -2.25 3.61 22.67
N VAL A 279 -3.05 3.71 21.62
CA VAL A 279 -4.28 2.93 21.42
C VAL A 279 -4.13 2.13 20.13
N LEU A 280 -4.24 0.81 20.23
CA LEU A 280 -4.18 -0.08 19.08
C LEU A 280 -5.58 -0.23 18.49
N VAL A 281 -5.74 0.18 17.23
CA VAL A 281 -7.02 0.17 16.52
C VAL A 281 -6.99 -0.89 15.44
N GLU A 282 -8.06 -1.70 15.41
CA GLU A 282 -8.32 -2.67 14.36
C GLU A 282 -9.61 -2.31 13.64
N CYS A 283 -9.54 -2.24 12.31
CA CYS A 283 -10.64 -1.86 11.44
C CYS A 283 -10.96 -2.99 10.47
N ARG A 284 -12.25 -3.34 10.36
CA ARG A 284 -12.74 -4.44 9.51
C ARG A 284 -13.78 -3.92 8.52
N ALA A 285 -13.75 -4.45 7.30
CA ALA A 285 -14.76 -4.20 6.27
C ALA A 285 -15.77 -5.34 6.22
N TYR A 286 -17.06 -5.00 6.13
CA TYR A 286 -18.15 -5.97 6.12
C TYR A 286 -18.96 -5.84 4.84
N ALA A 287 -18.91 -6.91 4.03
CA ALA A 287 -19.84 -7.27 2.97
C ALA A 287 -19.84 -8.81 2.89
N GLN A 288 -20.86 -9.43 2.31
CA GLN A 288 -21.00 -10.89 2.32
C GLN A 288 -19.82 -11.61 1.64
N ASN A 289 -19.19 -10.97 0.65
CA ASN A 289 -18.03 -11.48 -0.08
C ASN A 289 -16.69 -10.93 0.42
N VAL A 290 -16.64 -10.37 1.62
CA VAL A 290 -15.40 -10.01 2.33
C VAL A 290 -15.18 -11.01 3.45
N GLU A 291 -14.14 -11.83 3.30
CA GLU A 291 -13.72 -12.76 4.33
C GLU A 291 -12.83 -12.03 5.35
N ILE A 292 -13.19 -12.13 6.63
CA ILE A 292 -12.42 -11.55 7.72
C ILE A 292 -11.68 -12.69 8.40
N ASP A 293 -10.35 -12.71 8.28
CA ASP A 293 -9.48 -13.64 9.00
C ASP A 293 -8.37 -12.86 9.70
N ILE A 294 -8.36 -12.95 11.02
CA ILE A 294 -7.39 -12.29 11.90
C ILE A 294 -5.99 -12.88 11.70
N THR A 295 -5.89 -14.18 11.45
CA THR A 295 -4.60 -14.88 11.31
C THR A 295 -3.90 -14.46 10.03
N SER A 296 -4.66 -14.39 8.94
CA SER A 296 -4.16 -14.01 7.62
C SER A 296 -4.26 -12.50 7.35
N LYS A 297 -4.75 -11.72 8.32
CA LYS A 297 -5.01 -10.26 8.20
C LYS A 297 -5.87 -9.90 6.98
N LEU A 298 -6.86 -10.72 6.69
CA LEU A 298 -7.76 -10.55 5.55
C LEU A 298 -8.96 -9.68 5.94
N GLY A 299 -9.39 -8.79 5.02
CA GLY A 299 -10.57 -7.94 5.23
C GLY A 299 -10.43 -6.91 6.36
N MET A 300 -9.21 -6.65 6.83
CA MET A 300 -8.94 -5.81 8.00
C MET A 300 -7.63 -5.03 7.90
N VAL A 301 -7.47 -4.03 8.77
CA VAL A 301 -6.26 -3.24 8.90
C VAL A 301 -6.06 -2.83 10.36
N ASN A 302 -4.80 -2.80 10.79
CA ASN A 302 -4.42 -2.39 12.14
C ASN A 302 -3.49 -1.18 12.07
N PHE A 303 -3.66 -0.24 12.98
CA PHE A 303 -2.77 0.89 13.17
C PHE A 303 -2.82 1.39 14.60
N GLU A 304 -1.87 2.23 14.97
CA GLU A 304 -1.72 2.72 16.33
C GLU A 304 -1.93 4.24 16.36
N LEU A 305 -2.58 4.74 17.40
CA LEU A 305 -2.80 6.16 17.61
C LEU A 305 -2.21 6.60 18.95
N MET A 306 -1.48 7.70 18.95
CA MET A 306 -1.00 8.35 20.17
C MET A 306 -1.11 9.87 20.04
N VAL A 307 -1.94 10.47 20.90
CA VAL A 307 -2.06 11.93 20.98
C VAL A 307 -1.34 12.42 22.21
N GLU A 308 -0.29 13.21 22.02
CA GLU A 308 0.49 13.79 23.09
C GLU A 308 0.00 15.19 23.45
N ASN A 309 0.12 15.52 24.72
CA ASN A 309 -0.12 16.87 25.22
C ASN A 309 0.99 17.20 26.23
N ILE A 310 2.19 17.41 25.69
CA ILE A 310 3.41 17.67 26.45
C ILE A 310 4.02 18.94 25.88
N GLU A 311 4.55 19.83 26.71
CA GLU A 311 5.29 21.00 26.22
C GLU A 311 6.50 20.53 25.40
N PRO A 312 6.69 21.05 24.17
CA PRO A 312 7.84 20.66 23.36
C PRO A 312 9.13 21.09 24.08
N GLU A 313 10.05 20.15 24.27
CA GLU A 313 11.39 20.49 24.76
C GLU A 313 12.02 21.49 23.78
N LYS A 314 12.31 22.70 24.28
CA LYS A 314 13.07 23.68 23.49
C LYS A 314 14.38 23.01 23.08
N SER A 315 14.59 22.86 21.77
CA SER A 315 15.89 22.47 21.22
C SER A 315 16.94 23.37 21.86
N THR A 316 17.76 22.80 22.73
CA THR A 316 18.90 23.51 23.28
C THR A 316 19.84 23.69 22.10
N GLU A 317 19.80 24.86 21.47
CA GLU A 317 20.79 25.27 20.48
C GLU A 317 22.15 25.12 21.14
N GLN A 318 22.88 24.08 20.71
CA GLN A 318 24.29 23.92 21.01
C GLN A 318 25.02 25.08 20.32
N SER A 319 25.16 26.16 21.07
CA SER A 319 26.14 27.21 20.82
C SER A 319 27.50 26.68 21.27
N GLN A 320 28.24 26.07 20.34
CA GLN A 320 29.69 25.96 20.38
C GLN A 320 30.26 26.14 18.98
#